data_AF-S3HL16-F1
#
_entry.id   AF-S3HL16-F1
#
_cell.length_a   1.000
_cell.length_b   1.000
_cell.length_c   1.000
_cell.angle_alpha   90.00
_cell.angle_beta   90.00
_cell.angle_gamma   90.00
#
_symmetry.space_group_name_H-M   'P 1'
#
loop_
_entity.id
_entity.type
_entity.pdbx_description
1 polymer ?
#
loop_
_entity_poly.entity_id
_entity_poly.type
_entity_poly.pdbx_seq_one_letter_code
_entity_poly.pdbx_strand_id
1 'polypeptide(L)' 'MEWQHEAYRSVFFCGGVKIGTVNPPWNGTGRWRWRIWVTSTTHPQDGRADTREHAMRQVEGRFNAFLMTARLRSEGGAV' A
#
# COMPACT_ATOMS: atom_id res chain seq x y z
N MET A 1 0.40 20.74 -6.74
CA MET A 1 1.19 19.81 -5.91
C MET A 1 0.90 18.39 -6.38
N GLU A 2 1.90 17.68 -6.88
CA GLU A 2 1.76 16.29 -7.30
C GLU A 2 2.03 15.36 -6.10
N TRP A 3 0.97 14.70 -5.61
CA TRP A 3 1.06 13.72 -4.51
C TRP A 3 1.96 12.51 -4.81
N GLN A 4 2.42 12.36 -6.06
CA GLN A 4 3.29 11.27 -6.50
C GLN A 4 4.76 11.53 -6.19
N HIS A 5 5.13 12.78 -5.87
CA HIS A 5 6.48 13.13 -5.49
C HIS A 5 6.87 12.52 -4.15
N GLU A 6 8.10 12.00 -4.09
CA GLU A 6 8.64 11.30 -2.92
C GLU A 6 8.63 12.16 -1.65
N ALA A 7 8.85 13.48 -1.78
CA ALA A 7 8.84 14.41 -0.64
C ALA A 7 7.49 14.48 0.10
N TYR A 8 6.38 14.10 -0.56
CA TYR A 8 5.03 14.16 0.02
C TYR A 8 4.49 12.78 0.41
N ARG A 9 5.34 11.75 0.31
CA ARG A 9 5.01 10.36 0.55
C ARG A 9 4.93 10.08 2.06
N SER A 10 3.74 9.71 2.54
CA SER A 10 3.63 9.04 3.84
C SER A 10 3.92 7.55 3.67
N VAL A 11 5.00 7.07 4.29
CA VAL A 11 5.46 5.67 4.20
C VAL A 11 4.59 4.77 5.07
N PHE A 12 4.15 3.66 4.50
CA PHE A 12 3.35 2.67 5.22
C PHE A 12 4.16 1.39 5.50
N PHE A 13 4.02 0.90 6.73
CA PHE A 13 4.79 -0.21 7.28
C PHE A 13 3.88 -1.39 7.62
N CYS A 14 4.36 -2.61 7.38
CA CYS A 14 3.81 -3.83 7.97
C CYS A 14 4.93 -4.49 8.77
N GLY A 15 4.81 -4.48 10.11
CA GLY A 15 5.95 -4.76 10.99
C GLY A 15 7.11 -3.79 10.73
N GLY A 16 8.33 -4.31 10.54
CA GLY A 16 9.53 -3.52 10.24
C GLY A 16 9.74 -3.20 8.75
N VAL A 17 8.85 -3.65 7.85
CA VAL A 17 9.03 -3.53 6.40
C VAL A 17 8.19 -2.37 5.84
N LYS A 18 8.82 -1.48 5.06
CA LYS A 18 8.13 -0.46 4.27
C LYS A 18 7.50 -1.12 3.06
N ILE A 19 6.17 -1.12 2.98
CA ILE A 19 5.45 -1.84 1.91
C ILE A 19 4.84 -0.90 0.88
N GLY A 20 4.57 0.36 1.22
CA GLY A 20 3.88 1.25 0.29
C GLY A 20 3.74 2.69 0.77
N THR A 21 2.68 3.35 0.28
CA THR A 21 2.28 4.72 0.61
C THR A 21 0.80 4.82 0.82
N VAL A 22 0.41 5.74 1.69
CA VAL A 22 -0.97 6.18 1.85
C VAL A 22 -0.95 7.69 1.96
N ASN A 23 -1.42 8.37 0.93
CA ASN A 23 -1.39 9.82 0.82
C ASN A 23 -2.79 10.41 1.03
N PRO A 24 -2.90 11.55 1.73
CA PRO A 24 -4.17 12.19 1.99
C PRO A 24 -4.85 12.66 0.70
N PRO A 25 -6.17 12.88 0.73
CA PRO A 25 -6.90 13.48 -0.39
C PRO A 25 -6.30 14.81 -0.82
N TRP A 26 -6.23 15.05 -2.13
CA TRP A 26 -5.76 16.31 -2.71
C TRP A 26 -6.84 16.93 -3.59
N ASN A 27 -6.93 18.27 -3.59
CA ASN A 27 -7.83 19.08 -4.42
C ASN A 27 -9.29 18.62 -4.44
N GLY A 28 -9.94 18.47 -3.28
CA GLY A 28 -11.39 18.23 -3.19
C GLY A 28 -11.87 16.84 -3.63
N THR A 29 -10.97 15.93 -4.02
CA THR A 29 -11.34 14.57 -4.46
C THR A 29 -11.87 13.65 -3.35
N GLY A 30 -11.77 14.07 -2.08
CA GLY A 30 -12.27 13.34 -0.90
C GLY A 30 -11.59 12.00 -0.58
N ARG A 31 -10.84 11.41 -1.55
CA ARG A 31 -10.32 10.05 -1.45
C ARG A 31 -8.82 10.00 -1.19
N TRP A 32 -8.45 9.12 -0.26
CA TRP A 32 -7.09 8.69 0.02
C TRP A 32 -6.53 7.92 -1.15
N ARG A 33 -5.25 8.11 -1.44
CA ARG A 33 -4.55 7.46 -2.55
C ARG A 33 -3.46 6.59 -1.97
N TRP A 34 -3.29 5.40 -2.51
CA TRP A 34 -2.25 4.48 -2.03
C TRP A 34 -1.47 3.90 -3.18
N ARG A 35 -0.25 3.46 -2.89
CA ARG A 35 0.65 2.81 -3.85
C ARG A 35 1.47 1.72 -3.16
N ILE A 36 1.74 0.62 -3.85
CA ILE A 36 2.50 -0.52 -3.32
C ILE A 36 3.44 -1.08 -4.40
N TRP A 37 4.64 -1.47 -3.99
CA TRP A 37 5.67 -2.09 -4.84
C TRP A 37 6.06 -3.42 -4.20
N VAL A 38 5.47 -4.51 -4.68
CA VAL A 38 5.70 -5.86 -4.11
C VAL A 38 6.46 -6.78 -5.05
N THR A 39 6.55 -6.44 -6.33
CA THR A 39 7.32 -7.20 -7.32
C THR A 39 8.46 -6.35 -7.85
N SER A 40 9.42 -6.97 -8.56
CA SER A 40 10.51 -6.25 -9.24
C SER A 40 10.04 -5.37 -10.41
N THR A 41 8.73 -5.37 -10.71
CA THR A 41 8.21 -4.54 -11.79
C THR A 41 8.34 -3.07 -11.41
N THR A 42 8.81 -2.26 -12.36
CA THR A 42 8.92 -0.80 -12.21
C THR A 42 7.58 -0.11 -12.00
N HIS A 43 6.47 -0.77 -12.34
CA HIS A 43 5.12 -0.23 -12.19
C HIS A 43 4.53 -0.62 -10.83
N PRO A 44 4.30 0.36 -9.94
CA PRO A 44 3.56 0.10 -8.72
C PRO A 44 2.09 -0.20 -9.01
N GLN A 45 1.47 -0.96 -8.11
CA GLN A 45 0.02 -0.98 -8.03
C GLN A 45 -0.45 0.24 -7.22
N ASP A 46 -1.54 0.86 -7.64
CA ASP A 46 -2.14 1.98 -6.93
C ASP A 46 -3.67 1.90 -6.89
N GLY A 47 -4.27 2.74 -6.05
CA GLY A 47 -5.70 2.84 -5.94
C GLY A 47 -6.15 3.96 -5.00
N ARG A 48 -7.45 3.97 -4.73
CA ARG A 48 -8.10 4.99 -3.91
C ARG A 48 -9.05 4.35 -2.89
N ALA A 49 -9.21 5.00 -1.74
CA ALA A 49 -10.18 4.64 -0.72
C ALA A 49 -10.78 5.89 -0.07
N ASP A 50 -11.99 5.78 0.49
CA ASP A 50 -12.66 6.91 1.11
C ASP A 50 -12.07 7.27 2.49
N THR A 51 -11.41 6.32 3.16
CA THR A 51 -10.73 6.54 4.44
C THR A 51 -9.27 6.10 4.40
N ARG A 52 -8.46 6.64 5.32
CA ARG A 52 -7.05 6.27 5.48
C ARG A 52 -6.91 4.79 5.84
N GLU A 53 -7.74 4.32 6.75
CA GLU A 53 -7.73 2.95 7.27
C GLU A 53 -8.08 1.96 6.16
N HIS A 54 -9.04 2.29 5.30
CA HIS A 54 -9.37 1.45 4.16
C HIS A 54 -8.23 1.43 3.13
N ALA A 55 -7.58 2.58 2.87
CA ALA A 55 -6.39 2.62 2.02
C ALA A 55 -5.25 1.74 2.59
N MET A 56 -5.01 1.78 3.90
CA MET A 56 -4.03 0.93 4.58
C MET A 56 -4.35 -0.55 4.41
N ARG A 57 -5.58 -0.98 4.71
CA ARG A 57 -6.00 -2.40 4.54
C ARG A 57 -5.85 -2.88 3.10
N GLN A 58 -6.11 -2.03 2.11
CA GLN A 58 -5.92 -2.36 0.70
C GLN A 58 -4.44 -2.58 0.33
N VAL A 59 -3.52 -1.84 0.95
CA VAL A 59 -2.07 -2.03 0.80
C VAL A 59 -1.62 -3.31 1.53
N GLU A 60 -2.03 -3.51 2.78
CA GLU A 60 -1.72 -4.73 3.54
C GLU A 60 -2.23 -5.99 2.84
N GLY A 61 -3.47 -5.97 2.33
CA GLY A 61 -4.07 -7.10 1.63
C GLY A 61 -3.27 -7.50 0.39
N ARG A 62 -2.77 -6.52 -0.37
CA ARG A 62 -1.92 -6.76 -1.54
C ARG A 62 -0.55 -7.31 -1.16
N PHE A 63 0.05 -6.79 -0.09
CA PHE A 63 1.28 -7.34 0.44
C PHE A 63 1.10 -8.79 0.88
N ASN A 64 0.02 -9.09 1.60
CA ASN A 64 -0.31 -10.45 2.03
C ASN A 64 -0.54 -11.37 0.82
N ALA A 65 -1.31 -10.96 -0.18
CA ALA A 65 -1.51 -11.75 -1.39
C ALA A 65 -0.18 -12.03 -2.13
N PHE A 66 0.73 -11.06 -2.16
CA PHE A 66 2.09 -11.27 -2.65
C PHE A 66 2.84 -12.32 -1.84
N LEU A 67 2.87 -12.20 -0.50
CA LEU A 67 3.55 -13.16 0.37
C LEU A 67 3.02 -14.58 0.19
N MET A 68 1.70 -14.73 0.05
CA MET A 68 1.04 -16.01 -0.24
C MET A 68 1.48 -16.58 -1.59
N THR A 69 1.40 -15.76 -2.64
CA THR A 69 1.78 -16.18 -4.01
C THR A 69 3.27 -16.54 -4.11
N ALA A 70 4.12 -15.78 -3.43
CA ALA A 70 5.56 -16.02 -3.36
C ALA A 70 5.95 -17.16 -2.39
N ARG A 71 4.98 -17.78 -1.71
CA ARG A 71 5.19 -18.82 -0.66
C ARG A 71 6.10 -18.36 0.48
N LEU A 72 6.13 -17.06 0.76
CA LEU A 72 6.83 -16.45 1.89
C LEU A 72 5.98 -16.46 3.18
N ARG A 73 4.70 -16.84 3.06
CA ARG A 73 3.76 -17.05 4.16
C ARG A 73 2.97 -18.35 3.90
N SER A 74 2.72 -19.14 4.94
CA SER A 74 1.88 -20.35 4.81
C SER A 74 0.39 -19.99 4.78
N GLU A 75 -0.42 -20.79 4.07
CA GLU A 75 -1.88 -20.59 3.94
C GLU A 75 -2.65 -20.71 5.26
N GLY A 76 -2.03 -21.28 6.30
CA GLY A 76 -2.64 -21.52 7.61
C GLY A 76 -1.80 -20.94 8.74
N GLY A 77 -1.48 -19.64 8.68
CA GLY A 77 -0.63 -18.99 9.69
C GLY A 77 -1.21 -19.05 11.11
N ALA A 78 -0.86 -20.09 11.86
CA ALA A 78 -0.80 -20.09 13.30
C ALA A 78 0.67 -19.95 13.71
N VAL A 79 0.98 -18.83 14.35
CA VAL A 79 2.04 -18.70 15.37
C VAL A 79 1.52 -17.76 16.43
#